data_AF-A0ABC9HBY7-F1
#
_entry.id   AF-A0ABC9HBY7-F1
#
_cell.length_a   1.000
_cell.length_b   1.000
_cell.length_c   1.000
_cell.angle_alpha   90.00
_cell.angle_beta   90.00
_cell.angle_gamma   90.00
#
_symmetry.space_group_name_H-M   'P 1'
#
loop_
_entity.id
_entity.type
_entity.pdbx_description
1 polymer ?
#
loop_
_entity_poly.entity_id
_entity_poly.type
_entity_poly.pdbx_seq_one_letter_code
_entity_poly.pdbx_strand_id
1 'polypeptide(L)'
;MAGWCEEAVELLRRPAVAEMAVDVLLCAVPIWAAVMIGLAVGWSWRPRWTGLLFLGLRSRLRLLWVPPGLGARRLWLACTALSACSVAPRLLSSAFRRCRGKHQDKVSPDDDASGADGGCADGGRTIFEGEHDTVTEKDLEHLLQLLDNKESGDTAWQNLMERTTSNMTYKAWRREPEEGPIMYCSRTIFEDATPELVRDFFWDGDFRLKWDPMLAYSKTLDEFPQNGTTIVHYIKKFPFFCSDREYIFGGRIWESGKTYYCVTKGVPYLSLPKKEKPRRVELYFSSWRIRAG
;
A
#
# COMPACT_ATOMS: atom_id res chain seq x y z
N MET A 1 -30.33 -54.70 16.31
CA MET A 1 -29.98 -53.56 17.17
C MET A 1 -29.70 -53.98 18.62
N ALA A 2 -30.46 -54.91 19.22
CA ALA A 2 -30.25 -55.33 20.62
C ALA A 2 -28.95 -56.14 20.87
N GLY A 3 -28.55 -57.05 19.96
CA GLY A 3 -27.38 -57.92 20.18
C GLY A 3 -26.02 -57.20 20.20
N TRP A 4 -25.91 -56.06 19.52
CA TRP A 4 -24.63 -55.32 19.43
C TRP A 4 -24.34 -54.54 20.73
N CYS A 5 -25.36 -54.14 21.48
CA CYS A 5 -25.19 -53.49 22.77
C CYS A 5 -24.74 -54.49 23.84
N GLU A 6 -25.32 -55.70 23.85
CA GLU A 6 -24.94 -56.76 24.80
C GLU A 6 -23.49 -57.21 24.60
N GLU A 7 -23.06 -57.44 23.35
CA GLU A 7 -21.66 -57.77 23.04
C GLU A 7 -20.69 -56.64 23.43
N ALA A 8 -21.07 -55.38 23.21
CA ALA A 8 -20.25 -54.23 23.61
C ALA A 8 -20.12 -54.12 25.14
N VAL A 9 -21.20 -54.37 25.89
CA VAL A 9 -21.20 -54.35 27.36
C VAL A 9 -20.36 -55.49 27.94
N GLU A 10 -20.38 -56.66 27.32
CA GLU A 10 -19.56 -57.81 27.73
C GLU A 10 -18.06 -57.60 27.44
N LEU A 11 -17.75 -56.90 26.34
CA LEU A 11 -16.39 -56.51 25.98
C LEU A 11 -15.85 -55.43 26.93
N LEU A 12 -16.69 -54.47 27.35
CA LEU A 12 -16.38 -53.44 28.35
C LEU A 12 -16.28 -53.99 29.79
N ARG A 13 -16.87 -55.15 30.10
CA ARG A 13 -16.72 -55.81 31.41
C ARG A 13 -15.34 -56.42 31.63
N ARG A 14 -14.53 -56.57 30.58
CA ARG A 14 -13.14 -57.04 30.73
C ARG A 14 -12.31 -55.90 31.35
N PRO A 15 -11.65 -56.13 32.50
CA PRO A 15 -10.99 -55.05 33.26
C PRO A 15 -9.96 -54.30 32.41
N ALA A 16 -9.17 -55.01 31.59
CA ALA A 16 -8.19 -54.41 30.68
C ALA A 16 -8.83 -53.54 29.58
N VAL A 17 -10.01 -53.90 29.08
CA VAL A 17 -10.71 -53.10 28.06
C VAL A 17 -11.36 -51.89 28.70
N ALA A 18 -11.90 -52.04 29.91
CA ALA A 18 -12.47 -50.94 30.67
C ALA A 18 -11.40 -49.89 30.99
N GLU A 19 -10.21 -50.31 31.43
CA GLU A 19 -9.06 -49.42 31.69
C GLU A 19 -8.63 -48.69 30.41
N MET A 20 -8.45 -49.41 29.29
CA MET A 20 -8.11 -48.77 28.01
C MET A 20 -9.19 -47.80 27.52
N ALA A 21 -10.47 -48.12 27.71
CA ALA A 21 -11.56 -47.23 27.33
C ALA A 21 -11.56 -45.96 28.19
N VAL A 22 -11.27 -46.07 29.48
CA VAL A 22 -11.13 -44.92 30.40
C VAL A 22 -9.92 -44.06 30.00
N ASP A 23 -8.78 -44.67 29.67
CA ASP A 23 -7.58 -43.94 29.23
C ASP A 23 -7.81 -43.20 27.91
N VAL A 24 -8.50 -43.82 26.96
CA VAL A 24 -8.89 -43.17 25.69
C VAL A 24 -9.87 -42.03 25.94
N LEU A 25 -10.83 -42.19 26.85
CA LEU A 25 -11.78 -41.14 27.22
C LEU A 25 -11.05 -39.94 27.86
N LEU A 26 -10.11 -40.20 28.76
CA LEU A 26 -9.27 -39.19 29.40
C LEU A 26 -8.38 -38.46 28.39
N CYS A 27 -7.81 -39.16 27.41
CA CYS A 27 -7.04 -38.55 26.32
C CYS A 27 -7.91 -37.66 25.40
N ALA A 28 -9.21 -37.95 25.28
CA ALA A 28 -10.14 -37.15 24.48
C ALA A 28 -10.56 -35.85 25.18
N VAL A 29 -10.47 -35.76 26.52
CA VAL A 29 -10.84 -34.56 27.30
C VAL A 29 -10.12 -33.28 26.83
N PRO A 30 -8.79 -33.22 26.69
CA PRO A 30 -8.11 -32.00 26.23
C PRO A 30 -8.45 -31.64 24.77
N ILE A 31 -8.73 -32.62 23.92
CA ILE A 31 -9.16 -32.40 22.52
C ILE A 31 -10.52 -31.72 22.51
N TRP A 32 -11.48 -32.26 23.27
CA TRP A 32 -12.81 -31.66 23.38
C TRP A 32 -12.79 -30.30 24.07
N ALA A 33 -11.93 -30.11 25.08
CA ALA A 33 -11.72 -28.80 25.70
C ALA A 33 -11.23 -27.76 24.67
N ALA A 34 -10.27 -28.11 23.82
CA ALA A 34 -9.79 -27.22 22.76
C ALA A 34 -10.89 -26.89 21.73
N VAL A 35 -11.72 -27.87 21.35
CA VAL A 35 -12.87 -27.65 20.46
C VAL A 35 -13.89 -26.71 21.09
N MET A 36 -14.23 -26.89 22.37
CA MET A 36 -15.18 -26.03 23.08
C MET A 36 -14.64 -24.61 23.27
N ILE A 37 -13.35 -24.45 23.56
CA ILE A 37 -12.68 -23.14 23.60
C ILE A 37 -12.73 -22.49 22.22
N GLY A 38 -12.42 -23.21 21.15
CA GLY A 38 -12.49 -22.72 19.78
C GLY A 38 -13.91 -22.28 19.37
N LEU A 39 -14.94 -23.05 19.77
CA LEU A 39 -16.34 -22.69 19.57
C LEU A 39 -16.73 -21.46 20.38
N ALA A 40 -16.34 -21.38 21.65
CA ALA A 40 -16.63 -20.23 22.51
C ALA A 40 -15.94 -18.95 22.00
N VAL A 41 -14.68 -19.03 21.58
CA VAL A 41 -13.96 -17.92 20.95
C VAL A 41 -14.60 -17.57 19.61
N GLY A 42 -14.94 -18.55 18.77
CA GLY A 42 -15.61 -18.32 17.48
C GLY A 42 -17.02 -17.71 17.62
N TRP A 43 -17.77 -18.04 18.67
CA TRP A 43 -19.10 -17.51 18.94
C TRP A 43 -19.09 -16.17 19.67
N SER A 44 -18.13 -15.95 20.58
CA SER A 44 -17.93 -14.68 21.28
C SER A 44 -17.23 -13.64 20.40
N TRP A 45 -16.50 -14.09 19.38
CA TRP A 45 -15.94 -13.20 18.38
C TRP A 45 -17.00 -12.87 17.32
N ARG A 46 -17.73 -11.77 17.54
CA ARG A 46 -18.39 -11.03 16.47
C ARG A 46 -17.47 -9.89 16.01
N PRO A 47 -16.53 -10.13 15.07
CA PRO A 47 -15.76 -9.04 14.50
C PRO A 47 -16.71 -8.08 13.78
N ARG A 48 -16.77 -6.83 14.25
CA ARG A 48 -17.56 -5.71 13.68
C ARG A 48 -17.23 -5.44 12.20
N TRP A 49 -16.17 -6.05 11.67
CA TRP A 49 -15.71 -6.00 10.28
C TRP A 49 -16.41 -6.99 9.34
N THR A 50 -17.16 -7.97 9.84
CA THR A 50 -17.88 -8.95 8.98
C THR A 50 -18.93 -8.28 8.09
N GLY A 51 -19.47 -7.12 8.48
CA GLY A 51 -20.32 -6.29 7.63
C GLY A 51 -19.60 -5.73 6.40
N LEU A 52 -18.31 -5.38 6.51
CA LEU A 52 -17.51 -4.89 5.37
C LEU A 52 -17.17 -6.01 4.39
N LEU A 53 -16.88 -7.22 4.88
CA LEU A 53 -16.64 -8.38 4.01
C LEU A 53 -17.92 -8.88 3.35
N PHE A 54 -19.07 -8.85 4.04
CA PHE A 54 -20.36 -9.24 3.44
C PHE A 54 -20.87 -8.25 2.40
N LEU A 55 -20.60 -6.94 2.54
CA LEU A 55 -20.88 -5.97 1.47
C LEU A 55 -19.96 -6.14 0.26
N GLY A 56 -18.68 -6.43 0.47
CA GLY A 56 -17.71 -6.66 -0.61
C GLY A 56 -17.98 -7.94 -1.41
N LEU A 57 -18.47 -9.00 -0.77
CA LEU A 57 -18.69 -10.30 -1.42
C LEU A 57 -20.09 -10.43 -2.06
N ARG A 58 -21.11 -9.69 -1.60
CA ARG A 58 -22.47 -9.73 -2.20
C ARG A 58 -22.54 -9.11 -3.60
N SER A 59 -21.60 -8.25 -3.98
CA SER A 59 -21.58 -7.62 -5.31
C SER A 59 -21.18 -8.59 -6.43
N ARG A 60 -20.37 -9.61 -6.14
CA ARG A 60 -19.82 -10.55 -7.15
C ARG A 60 -20.57 -11.88 -7.28
N LEU A 61 -21.59 -12.13 -6.46
CA LEU A 61 -22.35 -13.40 -6.46
C LEU A 61 -23.77 -13.29 -7.08
N ARG A 62 -24.16 -12.14 -7.65
CA ARG A 62 -25.40 -12.02 -8.45
C ARG A 62 -25.28 -12.47 -9.91
N LEU A 63 -24.26 -13.27 -10.25
CA LEU A 63 -24.13 -13.86 -11.59
C LEU A 63 -24.16 -15.39 -11.62
N LEU A 64 -24.50 -16.06 -10.50
CA LEU A 64 -24.66 -17.51 -10.49
C LEU A 64 -26.00 -17.91 -9.85
N TRP A 65 -27.10 -17.57 -10.53
CA TRP A 65 -28.35 -18.30 -10.34
C TRP A 65 -28.26 -19.60 -11.14
N VAL A 66 -27.94 -20.70 -10.45
CA VAL A 66 -27.92 -22.06 -11.02
C VAL A 66 -28.78 -22.93 -10.10
N PRO A 67 -29.67 -23.78 -10.66
CA PRO A 67 -30.70 -24.49 -9.90
C PRO A 67 -30.15 -25.50 -8.89
N PRO A 68 -30.94 -25.88 -7.86
CA PRO A 68 -30.47 -26.63 -6.71
C PRO A 68 -30.28 -28.12 -7.04
N GLY A 69 -29.06 -28.61 -6.90
CA GLY A 69 -28.71 -30.02 -6.95
C GLY A 69 -27.25 -30.21 -7.34
N LEU A 70 -26.52 -31.08 -6.63
CA LEU A 70 -25.11 -31.46 -6.86
C LEU A 70 -24.04 -30.64 -6.11
N GLY A 71 -24.21 -30.45 -4.80
CA GLY A 71 -23.24 -29.77 -3.92
C GLY A 71 -22.02 -30.60 -3.46
N ALA A 72 -22.03 -31.93 -3.56
CA ALA A 72 -20.98 -32.76 -2.91
C ALA A 72 -19.80 -33.17 -3.81
N ARG A 73 -19.94 -33.17 -5.14
CA ARG A 73 -18.88 -33.66 -6.06
C ARG A 73 -17.85 -32.62 -6.49
N ARG A 74 -18.10 -31.33 -6.27
CA ARG A 74 -17.17 -30.25 -6.68
C ARG A 74 -16.21 -29.81 -5.57
N LEU A 75 -16.52 -30.08 -4.30
CA LEU A 75 -15.59 -29.84 -3.19
C LEU A 75 -14.41 -30.83 -3.22
N TRP A 76 -14.64 -32.06 -3.71
CA TRP A 76 -13.60 -33.09 -3.80
C TRP A 76 -12.55 -32.80 -4.88
N LEU A 77 -12.95 -32.17 -5.99
CA LEU A 77 -12.03 -31.75 -7.07
C LEU A 77 -11.19 -30.51 -6.68
N ALA A 78 -11.67 -29.66 -5.77
CA ALA A 78 -10.91 -28.51 -5.27
C ALA A 78 -9.81 -28.92 -4.27
N CYS A 79 -10.03 -29.96 -3.48
CA CYS A 79 -9.04 -30.45 -2.50
C CYS A 79 -7.88 -31.23 -3.14
N THR A 80 -8.08 -31.93 -4.26
CA THR A 80 -6.99 -32.63 -4.98
C THR A 80 -6.07 -31.68 -5.74
N ALA A 81 -6.56 -30.53 -6.22
CA ALA A 81 -5.72 -29.52 -6.86
C ALA A 81 -4.78 -28.77 -5.88
N LEU A 82 -5.19 -28.62 -4.61
CA LEU A 82 -4.38 -27.94 -3.58
C LEU A 82 -3.25 -28.82 -3.00
N SER A 83 -3.33 -30.14 -3.13
CA SER A 83 -2.26 -31.06 -2.67
C SER A 83 -1.09 -31.20 -3.65
N ALA A 84 -1.22 -30.74 -4.90
CA ALA A 84 -0.17 -30.83 -5.92
C ALA A 84 0.67 -29.53 -6.09
N CYS A 85 0.30 -28.43 -5.42
CA CYS A 85 1.00 -27.15 -5.55
C CYS A 85 1.95 -26.80 -4.39
N SER A 86 2.16 -27.68 -3.40
CA SER A 86 3.02 -27.38 -2.24
C SER A 86 4.51 -27.72 -2.43
N VAL A 87 4.97 -28.16 -3.61
CA VAL A 87 6.38 -28.52 -3.85
C VAL A 87 7.11 -27.66 -4.92
N ALA A 88 6.47 -26.68 -5.54
CA ALA A 88 7.10 -25.91 -6.64
C ALA A 88 7.28 -24.39 -6.42
N PRO A 89 7.93 -23.92 -5.33
CA PRO A 89 8.67 -22.64 -5.41
C PRO A 89 10.20 -22.77 -5.34
N ARG A 90 10.78 -23.95 -5.13
CA ARG A 90 12.25 -24.08 -4.94
C ARG A 90 13.07 -24.26 -6.23
N LEU A 91 12.45 -24.27 -7.42
CA LEU A 91 13.16 -24.43 -8.70
C LEU A 91 13.15 -23.20 -9.62
N LEU A 92 12.47 -22.11 -9.26
CA LEU A 92 12.49 -20.85 -10.04
C LEU A 92 13.53 -19.83 -9.57
N SER A 93 14.18 -20.06 -8.42
CA SER A 93 15.22 -19.17 -7.87
C SER A 93 16.63 -19.37 -8.45
N SER A 94 16.84 -20.39 -9.30
CA SER A 94 18.11 -20.63 -10.00
C SER A 94 18.09 -20.20 -11.47
N ALA A 95 16.91 -20.04 -12.09
CA ALA A 95 16.79 -19.57 -13.48
C ALA A 95 16.88 -18.04 -13.61
N PHE A 96 16.41 -17.28 -12.62
CA PHE A 96 16.49 -15.80 -12.66
C PHE A 96 17.89 -15.25 -12.35
N ARG A 97 18.82 -16.10 -11.91
CA ARG A 97 20.21 -15.72 -11.61
C ARG A 97 21.14 -15.82 -12.83
N ARG A 98 20.63 -16.15 -14.02
CA ARG A 98 21.42 -16.39 -15.24
C ARG A 98 21.21 -15.39 -16.38
N CYS A 99 20.41 -14.33 -16.19
CA CYS A 99 20.16 -13.29 -17.21
C CYS A 99 20.64 -11.87 -16.83
N ARG A 100 21.63 -11.73 -15.93
CA ARG A 100 22.34 -10.45 -15.75
C ARG A 100 23.85 -10.67 -15.84
N GLY A 101 24.28 -11.07 -17.03
CA GLY A 101 25.68 -11.12 -17.42
C GLY A 101 26.04 -9.92 -18.29
N LYS A 102 27.09 -9.20 -17.86
CA LYS A 102 28.02 -8.36 -18.63
C LYS A 102 27.46 -7.14 -19.38
N HIS A 103 27.66 -5.96 -18.79
CA HIS A 103 28.32 -4.86 -19.52
C HIS A 103 29.62 -4.56 -18.79
N GLN A 104 30.72 -4.62 -19.54
CA GLN A 104 32.10 -4.48 -19.11
C GLN A 104 32.61 -3.26 -19.85
N ASP A 105 32.70 -2.10 -19.20
CA ASP A 105 33.40 -0.95 -19.74
C ASP A 105 34.76 -0.82 -19.05
N LYS A 106 35.78 -1.07 -19.87
CA LYS A 106 37.19 -0.77 -19.64
C LYS A 106 37.38 0.74 -19.77
N VAL A 107 37.98 1.38 -18.76
CA VAL A 107 38.79 2.59 -18.94
C VAL A 107 40.07 2.40 -18.13
N SER A 108 41.21 2.63 -18.79
CA SER A 108 42.58 2.56 -18.25
C SER A 108 42.86 3.67 -17.23
N PRO A 109 43.87 3.51 -16.36
CA PRO A 109 44.36 4.58 -15.51
C PRO A 109 45.45 5.39 -16.22
N ASP A 110 45.48 6.70 -16.01
CA ASP A 110 46.68 7.53 -16.11
C ASP A 110 46.74 8.45 -14.89
N ASP A 111 47.97 8.78 -14.54
CA ASP A 111 48.51 9.23 -13.27
C ASP A 111 48.03 10.61 -12.75
N ASP A 112 48.07 10.82 -11.43
CA ASP A 112 49.10 11.66 -10.79
C ASP A 112 48.83 11.91 -9.30
N ALA A 113 49.90 11.80 -8.52
CA ALA A 113 49.95 12.04 -7.09
C ALA A 113 50.72 13.34 -6.78
N SER A 114 50.14 14.20 -5.95
CA SER A 114 50.78 15.21 -5.07
C SER A 114 49.66 16.13 -4.54
N GLY A 115 49.55 16.59 -3.30
CA GLY A 115 50.38 16.54 -2.09
C GLY A 115 50.10 17.83 -1.30
N ALA A 116 49.63 17.71 -0.04
CA ALA A 116 49.47 18.73 1.02
C ALA A 116 48.56 19.96 0.69
N ASP A 117 47.84 20.63 1.60
CA ASP A 117 48.12 20.99 2.99
C ASP A 117 46.84 21.54 3.69
N GLY A 118 46.86 21.48 5.02
CA GLY A 118 46.25 22.36 6.04
C GLY A 118 44.87 23.03 5.90
N GLY A 119 44.01 22.83 6.90
CA GLY A 119 43.04 23.84 7.32
C GLY A 119 41.84 23.33 8.12
N CYS A 120 41.90 23.38 9.46
CA CYS A 120 40.73 23.27 10.32
C CYS A 120 39.88 24.55 10.22
N ALA A 121 38.59 24.42 9.91
CA ALA A 121 37.57 25.35 10.36
C ALA A 121 36.17 24.71 10.36
N ASP A 122 35.50 25.02 11.45
CA ASP A 122 34.14 24.70 11.90
C ASP A 122 33.03 25.11 10.92
N GLY A 123 31.88 24.44 11.06
CA GLY A 123 30.65 24.75 10.33
C GLY A 123 30.09 23.55 9.56
N GLY A 124 29.16 22.82 10.19
CA GLY A 124 28.37 21.76 9.57
C GLY A 124 27.58 22.28 8.36
N ARG A 125 28.23 22.26 7.20
CA ARG A 125 27.64 22.56 5.90
C ARG A 125 27.14 21.23 5.34
N THR A 126 25.82 21.05 5.32
CA THR A 126 25.16 19.95 4.62
C THR A 126 25.59 20.01 3.15
N ILE A 127 26.37 19.04 2.72
CA ILE A 127 26.85 18.91 1.35
C ILE A 127 25.66 18.44 0.50
N PHE A 128 24.88 19.39 0.00
CA PHE A 128 24.05 19.22 -1.20
C PHE A 128 24.91 19.61 -2.41
N GLU A 129 25.81 18.71 -2.81
CA GLU A 129 26.42 18.77 -4.14
C GLU A 129 25.52 18.01 -5.10
N GLY A 130 24.61 18.76 -5.73
CA GLY A 130 23.65 18.23 -6.71
C GLY A 130 22.59 19.27 -7.07
N GLU A 131 22.98 20.18 -7.96
CA GLU A 131 22.18 21.03 -8.86
C GLU A 131 20.78 21.51 -8.40
N HIS A 132 20.69 22.84 -8.28
CA HIS A 132 19.63 23.69 -7.72
C HIS A 132 18.25 23.65 -8.42
N ASP A 133 17.75 22.50 -8.85
CA ASP A 133 16.42 22.41 -9.46
C ASP A 133 15.72 21.08 -9.17
N THR A 134 15.40 20.85 -7.90
CA THR A 134 14.68 19.64 -7.48
C THR A 134 13.23 19.62 -7.95
N VAL A 135 12.60 20.76 -8.28
CA VAL A 135 11.25 20.86 -8.84
C VAL A 135 11.21 22.05 -9.81
N THR A 136 11.12 21.74 -11.09
CA THR A 136 11.47 22.65 -12.19
C THR A 136 10.24 23.10 -12.96
N GLU A 137 10.39 24.13 -13.79
CA GLU A 137 9.35 24.58 -14.71
C GLU A 137 8.93 23.48 -15.69
N LYS A 138 9.80 22.53 -16.03
CA LYS A 138 9.44 21.37 -16.87
C LYS A 138 8.43 20.46 -16.19
N ASP A 139 8.47 20.36 -14.86
CA ASP A 139 7.48 19.59 -14.12
C ASP A 139 6.10 20.29 -14.13
N LEU A 140 6.09 21.63 -14.12
CA LEU A 140 4.87 22.42 -14.30
C LEU A 140 4.31 22.23 -15.71
N GLU A 141 5.15 22.30 -16.74
CA GLU A 141 4.74 22.02 -18.13
C GLU A 141 4.13 20.62 -18.27
N HIS A 142 4.74 19.61 -17.64
CA HIS A 142 4.20 18.26 -17.60
C HIS A 142 2.84 18.19 -16.90
N LEU A 143 2.64 18.91 -15.78
CA LEU A 143 1.33 19.04 -15.15
C LEU A 143 0.30 19.66 -16.11
N LEU A 144 0.65 20.75 -16.79
CA LEU A 144 -0.26 21.41 -17.74
C LEU A 144 -0.68 20.46 -18.86
N GLN A 145 0.26 19.70 -19.43
CA GLN A 145 -0.03 18.67 -20.44
C GLN A 145 -0.97 17.58 -19.90
N LEU A 146 -0.78 17.12 -18.65
CA LEU A 146 -1.68 16.13 -18.03
C LEU A 146 -3.11 16.67 -17.86
N LEU A 147 -3.25 17.97 -17.57
CA LEU A 147 -4.55 18.62 -17.45
C LEU A 147 -5.23 18.79 -18.83
N ASP A 148 -4.49 19.27 -19.83
CA ASP A 148 -5.00 19.48 -21.19
C ASP A 148 -5.45 18.17 -21.83
N ASN A 149 -4.64 17.12 -21.70
CA ASN A 149 -4.98 15.78 -22.19
C ASN A 149 -6.28 15.25 -21.54
N LYS A 150 -6.46 15.52 -20.24
CA LYS A 150 -7.67 15.12 -19.53
C LYS A 150 -8.89 15.93 -19.96
N GLU A 151 -8.76 17.24 -20.12
CA GLU A 151 -9.86 18.13 -20.53
C GLU A 151 -10.28 17.88 -21.99
N SER A 152 -9.35 17.45 -22.84
CA SER A 152 -9.60 17.07 -24.23
C SER A 152 -10.39 15.76 -24.39
N GLY A 153 -10.77 15.10 -23.29
CA GLY A 153 -11.65 13.93 -23.33
C GLY A 153 -10.94 12.60 -23.56
N ASP A 154 -9.69 12.45 -23.12
CA ASP A 154 -8.94 11.19 -23.22
C ASP A 154 -9.73 10.00 -22.63
N THR A 155 -10.06 9.04 -23.51
CA THR A 155 -10.86 7.85 -23.21
C THR A 155 -10.11 6.81 -22.36
N ALA A 156 -8.81 7.00 -22.11
CA ALA A 156 -8.01 6.13 -21.25
C ALA A 156 -8.37 6.25 -19.76
N TRP A 157 -9.09 7.30 -19.34
CA TRP A 157 -9.50 7.49 -17.96
C TRP A 157 -10.76 6.70 -17.61
N GLN A 158 -10.62 5.72 -16.73
CA GLN A 158 -11.75 4.95 -16.21
C GLN A 158 -12.31 5.61 -14.96
N ASN A 159 -13.63 5.79 -14.88
CA ASN A 159 -14.28 6.28 -13.67
C ASN A 159 -14.05 5.29 -12.50
N LEU A 160 -13.58 5.82 -11.36
CA LEU A 160 -13.30 5.03 -10.16
C LEU A 160 -14.39 5.22 -9.10
N MET A 161 -14.78 6.48 -8.85
CA MET A 161 -15.86 6.81 -7.93
C MET A 161 -16.41 8.22 -8.15
N GLU A 162 -17.65 8.41 -7.71
CA GLU A 162 -18.32 9.71 -7.61
C GLU A 162 -19.05 9.80 -6.27
N ARG A 163 -18.92 10.95 -5.61
CA ARG A 163 -19.57 11.27 -4.34
C ARG A 163 -20.00 12.73 -4.34
N THR A 164 -21.21 12.99 -3.87
CA THR A 164 -21.78 14.34 -3.79
C THR A 164 -22.40 14.54 -2.42
N THR A 165 -22.13 15.68 -1.79
CA THR A 165 -22.79 16.20 -0.59
C THR A 165 -23.48 17.52 -0.95
N SER A 166 -24.11 18.19 0.02
CA SER A 166 -24.76 19.48 -0.20
C SER A 166 -23.81 20.61 -0.62
N ASN A 167 -22.51 20.49 -0.30
CA ASN A 167 -21.51 21.55 -0.47
C ASN A 167 -20.21 21.07 -1.14
N MET A 168 -20.13 19.81 -1.56
CA MET A 168 -18.94 19.24 -2.17
C MET A 168 -19.29 18.17 -3.20
N THR A 169 -18.64 18.23 -4.36
CA THR A 169 -18.69 17.16 -5.37
C THR A 169 -17.29 16.59 -5.58
N TYR A 170 -17.13 15.28 -5.45
CA TYR A 170 -15.88 14.56 -5.65
C TYR A 170 -16.02 13.50 -6.74
N LYS A 171 -15.14 13.55 -7.73
CA LYS A 171 -15.03 12.54 -8.78
C LYS A 171 -13.59 12.08 -8.87
N ALA A 172 -13.39 10.77 -9.04
CA ALA A 172 -12.07 10.19 -9.24
C ALA A 172 -12.05 9.25 -10.44
N TRP A 173 -10.92 9.22 -11.11
CA TRP A 173 -10.61 8.38 -12.25
C TRP A 173 -9.26 7.69 -12.03
N ARG A 174 -9.10 6.53 -12.66
CA ARG A 174 -7.82 5.83 -12.76
C ARG A 174 -7.46 5.62 -14.23
N ARG A 175 -6.16 5.60 -14.51
CA ARG A 175 -5.60 5.24 -15.81
C ARG A 175 -4.45 4.27 -15.59
N GLU A 176 -4.45 3.19 -16.35
CA GLU A 176 -3.40 2.18 -16.33
C GLU A 176 -2.66 2.29 -17.67
N PRO A 177 -1.49 2.95 -17.73
CA PRO A 177 -0.71 3.06 -18.96
C PRO A 177 -0.11 1.69 -19.34
N GLU A 178 0.26 1.52 -20.61
CA GLU A 178 0.97 0.31 -21.08
C GLU A 178 2.31 0.13 -20.35
N GLU A 179 3.00 1.24 -20.11
CA GLU A 179 4.25 1.30 -19.36
C GLU A 179 4.13 2.27 -18.17
N GLY A 180 4.61 1.84 -17.01
CA GLY A 180 4.68 2.67 -15.81
C GLY A 180 3.59 2.39 -14.76
N PRO A 181 3.53 3.23 -13.71
CA PRO A 181 2.60 3.05 -12.60
C PRO A 181 1.17 3.46 -12.97
N ILE A 182 0.21 2.91 -12.22
CA ILE A 182 -1.20 3.33 -12.27
C ILE A 182 -1.28 4.81 -11.88
N MET A 183 -1.99 5.58 -12.68
CA MET A 183 -2.25 7.00 -12.42
C MET A 183 -3.65 7.19 -11.85
N TYR A 184 -3.75 8.09 -10.89
CA TYR A 184 -5.03 8.51 -10.32
C TYR A 184 -5.22 10.00 -10.54
N CYS A 185 -6.44 10.39 -10.86
CA CYS A 185 -6.84 11.79 -10.97
C CYS A 185 -8.16 11.98 -10.23
N SER A 186 -8.28 13.07 -9.50
CA SER A 186 -9.53 13.46 -8.86
C SER A 186 -9.86 14.91 -9.13
N ARG A 187 -11.16 15.21 -9.19
CA ARG A 187 -11.70 16.56 -9.23
C ARG A 187 -12.64 16.72 -8.05
N THR A 188 -12.36 17.73 -7.24
CA THR A 188 -13.23 18.14 -6.13
C THR A 188 -13.73 19.55 -6.41
N ILE A 189 -15.03 19.77 -6.20
CA ILE A 189 -15.66 21.09 -6.20
C ILE A 189 -16.05 21.36 -4.76
N PHE A 190 -15.63 22.52 -4.24
CA PHE A 190 -16.01 23.03 -2.93
C PHE A 190 -16.86 24.27 -3.17
N GLU A 191 -18.12 24.27 -2.74
CA GLU A 191 -19.05 25.40 -2.99
C GLU A 191 -18.73 26.62 -2.11
N ASP A 192 -18.26 26.37 -0.88
CA ASP A 192 -18.10 27.39 0.17
C ASP A 192 -16.62 27.67 0.52
N ALA A 193 -15.68 27.52 -0.41
CA ALA A 193 -14.25 27.72 -0.15
C ALA A 193 -13.56 28.51 -1.26
N THR A 194 -12.70 29.46 -0.87
CA THR A 194 -11.89 30.22 -1.84
C THR A 194 -10.68 29.41 -2.30
N PRO A 195 -10.16 29.65 -3.52
CA PRO A 195 -8.94 29.00 -4.01
C PRO A 195 -7.75 29.11 -3.06
N GLU A 196 -7.60 30.28 -2.42
CA GLU A 196 -6.51 30.57 -1.48
C GLU A 196 -6.63 29.72 -0.21
N LEU A 197 -7.83 29.61 0.35
CA LEU A 197 -8.08 28.77 1.52
C LEU A 197 -7.78 27.31 1.23
N VAL A 198 -8.20 26.81 0.06
CA VAL A 198 -7.96 25.41 -0.34
C VAL A 198 -6.47 25.18 -0.58
N ARG A 199 -5.76 26.13 -1.21
CA ARG A 199 -4.30 26.09 -1.39
C ARG A 199 -3.59 25.94 -0.04
N ASP A 200 -3.90 26.82 0.91
CA ASP A 200 -3.25 26.84 2.22
C ASP A 200 -3.56 25.56 3.00
N PHE A 201 -4.80 25.08 2.96
CA PHE A 201 -5.21 23.80 3.55
C PHE A 201 -4.40 22.61 3.02
N PHE A 202 -4.11 22.56 1.72
CA PHE A 202 -3.34 21.45 1.13
C PHE A 202 -1.83 21.58 1.33
N TRP A 203 -1.31 22.79 1.46
CA TRP A 203 0.11 23.06 1.63
C TRP A 203 0.58 22.93 3.09
N ASP A 204 -0.31 23.16 4.06
CA ASP A 204 0.03 23.12 5.49
C ASP A 204 0.24 21.68 6.00
N GLY A 205 1.52 21.28 6.09
CA GLY A 205 1.95 19.98 6.59
C GLY A 205 1.73 19.77 8.10
N ASP A 206 1.73 20.84 8.90
CA ASP A 206 1.51 20.76 10.35
C ASP A 206 0.03 20.60 10.67
N PHE A 207 -0.82 21.31 9.94
CA PHE A 207 -2.26 21.11 10.00
C PHE A 207 -2.64 19.73 9.47
N ARG A 208 -1.97 19.22 8.43
CA ARG A 208 -2.20 17.89 7.88
C ARG A 208 -2.09 16.77 8.92
N LEU A 209 -1.11 16.85 9.83
CA LEU A 209 -0.95 15.89 10.93
C LEU A 209 -2.15 15.84 11.88
N LYS A 210 -2.92 16.94 12.01
CA LYS A 210 -4.07 17.03 12.91
C LYS A 210 -5.30 16.32 12.35
N TRP A 211 -5.50 16.35 11.03
CA TRP A 211 -6.73 15.86 10.42
C TRP A 211 -6.56 14.56 9.61
N ASP A 212 -5.37 14.25 9.08
CA ASP A 212 -5.13 13.03 8.31
C ASP A 212 -4.68 11.87 9.21
N PRO A 213 -5.56 10.91 9.55
CA PRO A 213 -5.20 9.80 10.43
C PRO A 213 -4.15 8.86 9.83
N MET A 214 -3.94 8.92 8.50
CA MET A 214 -2.94 8.11 7.81
C MET A 214 -1.56 8.76 7.81
N LEU A 215 -1.39 10.03 8.19
CA LEU A 215 -0.08 10.66 8.29
C LEU A 215 0.49 10.43 9.69
N ALA A 216 1.58 9.68 9.80
CA ALA A 216 2.26 9.40 11.07
C ALA A 216 3.30 10.48 11.42
N TYR A 217 3.92 11.07 10.42
CA TYR A 217 5.03 11.99 10.56
C TYR A 217 5.08 12.94 9.37
N SER A 218 5.38 14.20 9.67
CA SER A 218 5.63 15.27 8.71
C SER A 218 6.75 16.14 9.26
N LYS A 219 7.73 16.45 8.43
CA LYS A 219 8.78 17.42 8.75
C LYS A 219 9.28 18.09 7.48
N THR A 220 9.34 19.41 7.49
CA THR A 220 10.10 20.17 6.49
C THR A 220 11.60 19.96 6.73
N LEU A 221 12.30 19.50 5.70
CA LEU A 221 13.73 19.24 5.74
C LEU A 221 14.52 20.49 5.34
N ASP A 222 14.20 21.05 4.17
CA ASP A 222 14.88 22.22 3.62
C ASP A 222 13.88 23.11 2.87
N GLU A 223 14.10 24.41 2.92
CA GLU A 223 13.33 25.42 2.18
C GLU A 223 14.28 26.23 1.30
N PHE A 224 13.92 26.39 0.04
CA PHE A 224 14.67 27.13 -0.96
C PHE A 224 13.84 28.33 -1.44
N PRO A 225 13.95 29.50 -0.79
CA PRO A 225 13.11 30.66 -1.13
C PRO A 225 13.31 31.19 -2.55
N GLN A 226 14.50 30.98 -3.12
CA GLN A 226 14.86 31.50 -4.46
C GLN A 226 14.03 30.88 -5.58
N ASN A 227 13.73 29.58 -5.46
CA ASN A 227 12.91 28.85 -6.42
C ASN A 227 11.54 28.46 -5.83
N GLY A 228 11.25 28.76 -4.56
CA GLY A 228 10.00 28.43 -3.90
C GLY A 228 9.81 26.92 -3.65
N THR A 229 10.89 26.14 -3.67
CA THR A 229 10.84 24.69 -3.42
C THR A 229 11.01 24.37 -1.96
N THR A 230 10.22 23.42 -1.46
CA THR A 230 10.32 22.89 -0.09
C THR A 230 10.53 21.39 -0.14
N ILE A 231 11.56 20.86 0.54
CA ILE A 231 11.77 19.43 0.69
C ILE A 231 11.10 18.97 1.97
N VAL A 232 10.27 17.94 1.86
CA VAL A 232 9.43 17.45 2.93
C VAL A 232 9.61 15.95 3.13
N HIS A 233 9.63 15.52 4.39
CA HIS A 233 9.70 14.12 4.81
C HIS A 233 8.39 13.68 5.45
N TYR A 234 7.68 12.76 4.78
CA TYR A 234 6.43 12.17 5.25
C TYR A 234 6.57 10.68 5.56
N ILE A 235 5.88 10.23 6.60
CA ILE A 235 5.61 8.80 6.83
C ILE A 235 4.10 8.58 6.87
N LYS A 236 3.58 7.79 5.93
CA LYS A 236 2.16 7.40 5.90
C LYS A 236 1.97 6.00 6.45
N LYS A 237 1.01 5.86 7.36
CA LYS A 237 0.56 4.60 7.94
C LYS A 237 -0.09 3.74 6.88
N PHE A 238 0.34 2.48 6.80
CA PHE A 238 -0.33 1.46 6.02
C PHE A 238 -0.99 0.44 6.95
N PRO A 239 -1.97 -0.35 6.45
CA PRO A 239 -2.52 -1.45 7.23
C PRO A 239 -1.41 -2.35 7.80
N PHE A 240 -1.58 -2.86 9.02
CA PHE A 240 -0.53 -3.53 9.81
C PHE A 240 0.22 -4.69 9.13
N PHE A 241 -0.35 -5.28 8.08
CA PHE A 241 0.29 -6.33 7.27
C PHE A 241 1.27 -5.78 6.21
N CYS A 242 1.34 -4.46 6.04
CA CYS A 242 2.27 -3.74 5.17
C CYS A 242 3.21 -2.88 6.02
N SER A 243 4.39 -2.60 5.50
CA SER A 243 5.24 -1.54 6.07
C SER A 243 4.70 -0.17 5.68
N ASP A 244 4.73 0.77 6.61
CA ASP A 244 4.50 2.19 6.39
C ASP A 244 5.35 2.72 5.23
N ARG A 245 4.86 3.78 4.59
CA ARG A 245 5.51 4.38 3.43
C ARG A 245 6.20 5.66 3.81
N GLU A 246 7.48 5.73 3.52
CA GLU A 246 8.31 6.91 3.70
C GLU A 246 8.43 7.64 2.36
N TYR A 247 8.16 8.94 2.37
CA TYR A 247 8.27 9.81 1.21
C TYR A 247 9.25 10.93 1.55
N ILE A 248 10.18 11.19 0.63
CA ILE A 248 10.97 12.41 0.63
C ILE A 248 10.73 13.05 -0.72
N PHE A 249 10.13 14.23 -0.73
CA PHE A 249 9.72 14.89 -1.96
C PHE A 249 9.98 16.38 -1.89
N GLY A 250 10.34 16.96 -3.03
CA GLY A 250 10.32 18.40 -3.25
C GLY A 250 8.91 18.79 -3.66
N GLY A 251 8.39 19.88 -3.08
CA GLY A 251 7.14 20.52 -3.47
C GLY A 251 7.37 21.96 -3.90
N ARG A 252 6.65 22.43 -4.91
CA ARG A 252 6.64 23.83 -5.34
C ARG A 252 5.24 24.24 -5.78
N ILE A 253 4.87 25.49 -5.46
CA ILE A 253 3.61 26.11 -5.91
C ILE A 253 3.93 27.24 -6.90
N TRP A 254 3.18 27.28 -7.99
CA TRP A 254 3.12 28.40 -8.93
C TRP A 254 1.72 29.02 -8.90
N GLU A 255 1.68 30.31 -9.15
CA GLU A 255 0.45 31.11 -9.17
C GLU A 255 0.30 31.80 -10.52
N SER A 256 -0.92 31.77 -11.07
CA SER A 256 -1.31 32.52 -12.26
C SER A 256 -2.72 33.08 -12.06
N GLY A 257 -2.80 34.38 -11.78
CA GLY A 257 -4.05 35.03 -11.37
C GLY A 257 -4.60 34.40 -10.08
N LYS A 258 -5.82 33.85 -10.13
CA LYS A 258 -6.44 33.10 -9.01
C LYS A 258 -6.37 31.58 -9.20
N THR A 259 -5.39 31.12 -9.96
CA THR A 259 -5.15 29.70 -10.19
C THR A 259 -3.81 29.30 -9.61
N TYR A 260 -3.82 28.24 -8.82
CA TYR A 260 -2.65 27.70 -8.15
C TYR A 260 -2.31 26.33 -8.73
N TYR A 261 -1.04 26.11 -9.01
CA TYR A 261 -0.51 24.85 -9.50
C TYR A 261 0.53 24.37 -8.51
N CYS A 262 0.49 23.10 -8.16
CA CYS A 262 1.48 22.51 -7.29
C CYS A 262 1.99 21.22 -7.89
N VAL A 263 3.30 21.04 -7.80
CA VAL A 263 3.96 19.78 -8.10
C VAL A 263 4.71 19.32 -6.86
N THR A 264 4.54 18.05 -6.54
CA THR A 264 5.34 17.33 -5.56
C THR A 264 5.95 16.11 -6.24
N LYS A 265 7.27 15.96 -6.18
CA LYS A 265 7.96 14.80 -6.76
C LYS A 265 9.04 14.27 -5.85
N GLY A 266 9.26 12.97 -5.90
CA GLY A 266 10.27 12.28 -5.09
C GLY A 266 11.65 12.83 -5.39
N VAL A 267 12.43 13.11 -4.33
CA VAL A 267 13.80 13.63 -4.45
C VAL A 267 14.77 12.78 -3.63
N PRO A 268 16.00 12.57 -4.11
CA PRO A 268 17.04 11.94 -3.30
C PRO A 268 17.42 12.86 -2.13
N TYR A 269 17.74 12.27 -0.98
CA TYR A 269 18.15 13.01 0.21
C TYR A 269 19.22 12.23 0.97
N LEU A 270 20.49 12.57 0.73
CA LEU A 270 21.64 11.76 1.12
C LEU A 270 21.79 11.59 2.64
N SER A 271 21.45 12.62 3.42
CA SER A 271 21.53 12.59 4.89
C SER A 271 20.46 11.71 5.55
N LEU A 272 19.45 11.27 4.79
CA LEU A 272 18.46 10.30 5.26
C LEU A 272 18.57 9.02 4.42
N PRO A 273 19.44 8.06 4.77
CA PRO A 273 19.57 6.81 4.04
C PRO A 273 18.29 5.97 4.12
N LYS A 274 18.08 5.12 3.10
CA LYS A 274 16.91 4.23 3.03
C LYS A 274 16.97 3.18 4.14
N LYS A 275 15.86 3.00 4.84
CA LYS A 275 15.67 1.95 5.85
C LYS A 275 14.81 0.83 5.28
N GLU A 276 14.86 -0.35 5.93
CA GLU A 276 13.97 -1.46 5.57
C GLU A 276 12.50 -1.14 5.94
N LYS A 277 12.32 -0.48 7.09
CA LYS A 277 11.03 0.00 7.60
C LYS A 277 11.23 1.40 8.20
N PRO A 278 10.37 2.39 7.90
CA PRO A 278 9.35 2.39 6.84
C PRO A 278 9.95 2.17 5.44
N ARG A 279 9.13 1.69 4.49
CA ARG A 279 9.57 1.43 3.11
C ARG A 279 9.53 2.73 2.31
N ARG A 280 10.68 3.20 1.85
CA ARG A 280 10.79 4.39 1.00
C ARG A 280 10.14 4.21 -0.36
N VAL A 281 9.34 5.20 -0.75
CA VAL A 281 8.78 5.32 -2.09
C VAL A 281 9.78 6.06 -2.97
N GLU A 282 10.32 5.36 -3.96
CA GLU A 282 11.36 5.90 -4.85
C GLU A 282 10.75 6.69 -6.02
N LEU A 283 9.71 6.14 -6.66
CA LEU A 283 8.98 6.81 -7.71
C LEU A 283 7.73 7.48 -7.13
N TYR A 284 7.77 8.81 -7.03
CA TYR A 284 6.65 9.60 -6.55
C TYR A 284 6.48 10.85 -7.40
N PHE A 285 5.27 11.05 -7.92
CA PHE A 285 4.85 12.27 -8.58
C PHE A 285 3.38 12.50 -8.22
N SER A 286 3.07 13.69 -7.75
CA SER A 286 1.72 14.12 -7.45
C SER A 286 1.60 15.62 -7.68
N SER A 287 0.46 16.05 -8.18
CA SER A 287 0.24 17.43 -8.56
C SER A 287 -1.22 17.79 -8.44
N TRP A 288 -1.49 19.08 -8.31
CA TRP A 288 -2.85 19.61 -8.27
C TRP A 288 -2.94 20.99 -8.90
N ARG A 289 -4.14 21.32 -9.38
CA ARG A 289 -4.54 22.66 -9.80
C ARG A 289 -5.77 23.07 -9.00
N ILE A 290 -5.73 24.25 -8.41
CA ILE A 290 -6.87 24.88 -7.73
C ILE A 290 -7.23 26.14 -8.51
N ARG A 291 -8.52 26.32 -8.81
CA ARG A 291 -9.06 27.51 -9.49
C ARG A 291 -10.46 27.81 -8.97
N ALA A 292 -10.90 29.05 -9.13
CA ALA A 292 -12.32 29.38 -9.01
C ALA A 292 -13.14 28.62 -10.07
N GLY A 293 -14.35 28.20 -9.66
CA GLY A 293 -15.31 27.48 -10.50
C GLY A 293 -15.98 28.36 -11.55
#